data_AF-A0A969M570-F1
#
_entry.id   AF-A0A969M570-F1
#
_cell.length_a   1.000
_cell.length_b   1.000
_cell.length_c   1.000
_cell.angle_alpha   90.00
_cell.angle_beta   90.00
_cell.angle_gamma   90.00
#
_symmetry.space_group_name_H-M   'P 1'
#
loop_
_entity.id
_entity.type
_entity.pdbx_description
1 polymer ?
#
loop_
_entity_poly.entity_id
_entity_poly.type
_entity_poly.pdbx_seq_one_letter_code
_entity_poly.pdbx_strand_id
1 'polypeptide(L)'
;MSLFDSLGFAQELKKVNVPGDQAETLAALIRDHVVGNTVKKENLADTENRLNEKIDRVEERITSELRQVEQRMTIKLGAMMAAAVAIIVAAQKLV
;
A
#
# COMPACT_ATOMS: atom_id res chain seq x y z
N MET A 1 19.08 19.63 -1.81
CA MET A 1 18.86 19.82 -0.36
C MET A 1 19.63 18.72 0.36
N SER A 2 20.75 19.04 1.01
CA SER A 2 21.51 18.06 1.79
C SER A 2 20.73 17.75 3.08
N LEU A 3 20.45 16.47 3.38
CA LEU A 3 19.74 16.06 4.59
C LEU A 3 20.49 16.42 5.89
N PHE A 4 21.80 16.66 5.78
CA PHE A 4 22.66 17.04 6.89
C PHE A 4 23.68 18.11 6.44
N ASP A 5 23.77 19.22 7.17
CA ASP A 5 24.77 20.26 6.96
C ASP A 5 26.03 19.95 7.79
N SER A 6 26.92 19.15 7.22
CA SER A 6 28.19 18.78 7.88
C SER A 6 29.11 19.97 8.10
N LEU A 7 29.01 21.03 7.29
CA LEU A 7 29.87 22.20 7.42
C LEU A 7 29.46 23.04 8.64
N GLY A 8 28.16 23.33 8.77
CA GLY A 8 27.60 23.99 9.95
C GLY A 8 27.87 23.19 11.23
N PHE A 9 27.71 21.87 11.19
CA PHE A 9 28.00 21.01 12.34
C PHE A 9 29.47 21.03 12.75
N ALA A 10 30.41 20.97 11.79
CA ALA A 10 31.83 21.11 12.08
C ALA A 10 32.17 22.48 12.71
N GLN A 11 31.50 23.56 12.28
CA GLN A 11 31.68 24.88 12.88
C GLN A 11 31.16 24.93 14.32
N GLU A 12 30.02 24.30 14.64
CA GLU A 12 29.53 24.19 16.01
C GLU A 12 30.49 23.41 16.91
N LEU A 13 31.10 22.33 16.41
CA LEU A 13 32.12 21.59 17.14
C LEU A 13 33.37 22.44 17.43
N LYS A 14 33.80 23.25 16.46
CA LYS A 14 34.92 24.20 16.64
C LYS A 14 34.60 25.25 17.72
N LYS A 15 33.33 25.71 17.84
CA LYS A 15 32.89 26.66 18.90
C LYS A 15 32.99 26.08 20.31
N VAL A 16 32.92 24.76 20.47
CA VAL A 16 33.11 24.07 21.75
C VAL A 16 34.54 23.52 21.92
N ASN A 17 35.51 24.11 21.23
CA ASN A 17 36.94 23.78 21.28
C ASN A 17 37.32 22.38 20.77
N VAL A 18 36.50 21.76 19.92
CA VAL A 18 36.94 20.54 19.20
C VAL A 18 37.97 20.96 18.13
N PRO A 19 39.14 20.31 18.06
CA PRO A 19 40.15 20.58 17.03
C PRO A 19 39.56 20.48 15.62
N GLY A 20 40.02 21.32 14.71
CA GLY A 20 39.39 21.46 13.39
C GLY A 20 39.32 20.15 12.60
N ASP A 21 40.43 19.41 12.56
CA ASP A 21 40.52 18.13 11.87
C ASP A 21 39.58 17.08 12.49
N GLN A 22 39.40 17.11 13.81
CA GLN A 22 38.48 16.21 14.51
C GLN A 22 37.03 16.61 14.26
N ALA A 23 36.72 17.90 14.27
CA ALA A 23 35.38 18.42 14.01
C ALA A 23 34.89 18.05 12.60
N GLU A 24 35.78 18.16 11.61
CA GLU A 24 35.48 17.79 10.22
C GLU A 24 35.31 16.28 10.05
N THR A 25 36.18 15.49 10.68
CA THR A 25 36.07 14.02 10.69
C THR A 25 34.77 13.55 11.35
N LEU A 26 34.41 14.14 12.49
CA LEU A 26 33.18 13.81 13.22
C LEU A 26 31.94 14.20 12.41
N ALA A 27 31.97 15.36 11.76
CA ALA A 27 30.88 15.81 10.90
C ALA A 27 30.70 14.91 9.67
N ALA A 28 31.78 14.42 9.07
CA ALA A 28 31.74 13.45 7.98
C ALA A 28 31.16 12.11 8.44
N LEU A 29 31.58 11.60 9.61
CA LEU A 29 31.08 10.34 10.17
C LEU A 29 29.59 10.43 10.49
N ILE A 30 29.14 11.52 11.12
CA ILE A 30 27.72 11.75 11.44
C ILE A 30 26.91 11.91 10.16
N ARG A 31 27.43 12.60 9.13
CA ARG A 31 26.76 12.69 7.82
C ARG A 31 26.53 11.30 7.23
N ASP A 32 27.56 10.46 7.22
CA ASP A 32 27.47 9.11 6.67
C ASP A 32 26.49 8.24 7.48
N HIS A 33 26.53 8.36 8.82
CA HIS A 33 25.60 7.66 9.69
C HIS A 33 24.14 8.13 9.53
N VAL A 34 23.91 9.43 9.46
CA VAL A 34 22.57 10.03 9.28
C VAL A 34 22.03 9.68 7.91
N VAL A 35 22.82 9.77 6.85
CA VAL A 35 22.41 9.41 5.48
C VAL A 35 22.22 7.90 5.33
N GLY A 36 23.03 7.09 6.02
CA GLY A 36 22.92 5.62 6.03
C GLY A 36 21.72 5.10 6.82
N ASN A 37 21.31 5.80 7.88
CA ASN A 37 20.17 5.43 8.75
C ASN A 37 18.87 6.18 8.46
N THR A 38 18.88 7.25 7.65
CA THR A 38 17.63 7.83 7.15
C THR A 38 17.01 6.82 6.20
N VAL A 39 15.78 6.39 6.53
CA VAL A 39 14.92 5.43 5.79
C VAL A 39 15.46 5.20 4.39
N LYS A 40 16.26 4.13 4.23
CA LYS A 40 16.84 3.79 2.92
C LYS A 40 15.70 3.84 1.92
N LYS A 41 15.83 4.60 0.83
CA LYS A 41 14.80 4.66 -0.23
C LYS A 41 14.35 3.27 -0.66
N GLU A 42 15.24 2.29 -0.56
CA GLU A 42 14.98 0.86 -0.70
C GLU A 42 13.86 0.32 0.22
N ASN A 43 13.85 0.70 1.51
CA ASN A 43 12.79 0.31 2.45
C ASN A 43 11.43 0.94 2.08
N LEU A 44 11.46 2.16 1.53
CA LEU A 44 10.24 2.82 1.04
C LEU A 44 9.72 2.14 -0.22
N ALA A 45 10.61 1.82 -1.17
CA ALA A 45 10.26 1.09 -2.39
C ALA A 45 9.74 -0.32 -2.08
N ASP A 46 10.35 -1.05 -1.14
CA ASP A 46 9.85 -2.35 -0.67
C ASP A 46 8.46 -2.20 -0.02
N THR A 47 8.28 -1.18 0.82
CA THR A 47 6.98 -0.90 1.44
C THR A 47 5.92 -0.56 0.39
N GLU A 48 6.26 0.26 -0.61
CA GLU A 48 5.38 0.62 -1.72
C GLU A 48 4.98 -0.60 -2.55
N ASN A 49 5.95 -1.45 -2.93
CA ASN A 49 5.68 -2.69 -3.65
C ASN A 49 4.76 -3.62 -2.86
N ARG A 50 5.04 -3.80 -1.55
CA ARG A 50 4.19 -4.64 -0.67
C ARG A 50 2.78 -4.08 -0.51
N LEU A 51 2.61 -2.76 -0.56
CA LEU A 51 1.29 -2.13 -0.54
C LEU A 51 0.55 -2.34 -1.87
N ASN A 52 1.22 -2.14 -3.01
CA ASN A 52 0.64 -2.37 -4.33
C ASN A 52 0.17 -3.83 -4.47
N GLU A 53 1.00 -4.81 -4.10
CA GLU A 53 0.58 -6.21 -4.12
C GLU A 53 -0.62 -6.50 -3.21
N LYS A 54 -0.73 -5.82 -2.06
CA LYS A 54 -1.90 -5.98 -1.18
C LYS A 54 -3.14 -5.38 -1.80
N ILE A 55 -3.01 -4.25 -2.50
CA ILE A 55 -4.11 -3.61 -3.22
C ILE A 55 -4.59 -4.53 -4.35
N ASP A 56 -3.69 -5.03 -5.18
CA ASP A 56 -4.04 -5.94 -6.29
C ASP A 56 -4.79 -7.18 -5.79
N ARG A 57 -4.30 -7.80 -4.71
CA ARG A 57 -4.97 -8.95 -4.09
C ARG A 57 -6.36 -8.61 -3.53
N VAL A 58 -6.56 -7.39 -3.02
CA VAL A 58 -7.86 -6.94 -2.52
C VAL A 58 -8.82 -6.69 -3.69
N GLU A 59 -8.35 -6.07 -4.77
CA GLU A 59 -9.14 -5.82 -5.98
C GLU A 59 -9.59 -7.14 -6.64
N GLU A 60 -8.70 -8.11 -6.76
CA GLU A 60 -9.02 -9.44 -7.27
C GLU A 60 -10.07 -10.14 -6.41
N ARG A 61 -9.93 -10.09 -5.08
CA ARG A 61 -10.89 -10.69 -4.14
C ARG A 61 -12.27 -10.05 -4.26
N ILE A 62 -12.34 -8.73 -4.27
CA ILE A 62 -13.61 -7.99 -4.43
C ILE A 62 -14.26 -8.34 -5.76
N THR A 63 -13.49 -8.37 -6.85
CA THR A 63 -14.00 -8.69 -8.18
C THR A 63 -14.56 -10.12 -8.24
N SER A 64 -13.85 -11.08 -7.63
CA SER A 64 -14.29 -12.47 -7.55
C SER A 64 -15.57 -12.61 -6.73
N GLU A 65 -15.63 -11.99 -5.56
CA GLU A 65 -16.81 -12.02 -4.69
C GLU A 65 -18.03 -11.37 -5.36
N LEU A 66 -17.85 -10.25 -6.06
CA LEU A 66 -18.91 -9.59 -6.81
C LEU A 66 -19.45 -10.48 -7.94
N ARG A 67 -18.58 -11.13 -8.71
CA ARG A 67 -18.99 -12.09 -9.76
C ARG A 67 -19.80 -13.25 -9.18
N GLN A 68 -19.41 -13.77 -8.02
CA GLN A 68 -20.16 -14.83 -7.35
C GLN A 68 -21.54 -14.36 -6.89
N VAL A 69 -21.64 -13.14 -6.35
CA VAL A 69 -22.91 -12.54 -5.96
C VAL A 69 -23.80 -12.34 -7.18
N GLU A 70 -23.27 -11.79 -8.27
CA GLU A 70 -23.98 -11.60 -9.53
C GLU A 70 -24.51 -12.93 -10.08
N GLN A 71 -23.67 -13.97 -10.14
CA GLN A 71 -24.09 -15.29 -10.60
C GLN A 71 -25.21 -15.88 -9.74
N ARG A 72 -25.09 -15.81 -8.41
CA ARG A 72 -26.13 -16.30 -7.49
C ARG A 72 -27.44 -15.53 -7.66
N MET A 73 -27.36 -14.23 -7.87
CA MET A 73 -28.54 -13.39 -8.12
C MET A 73 -29.21 -13.76 -9.45
N THR A 74 -28.45 -13.92 -10.53
CA THR A 74 -28.96 -14.37 -11.82
C THR A 74 -29.66 -15.72 -11.72
N ILE A 75 -29.07 -16.69 -11.02
CA ILE A 75 -29.69 -18.00 -10.78
C ILE A 75 -30.99 -17.87 -9.99
N LYS A 76 -30.99 -17.12 -8.88
CA LYS A 76 -32.18 -16.93 -8.04
C LYS A 76 -33.31 -16.24 -8.80
N LEU A 77 -32.98 -15.18 -9.55
CA LEU A 77 -33.94 -14.44 -10.36
C LEU A 77 -34.50 -15.33 -11.48
N GLY A 78 -33.63 -16.05 -12.20
CA GLY A 78 -34.05 -17.00 -13.23
C GLY A 78 -34.97 -18.10 -12.68
N ALA A 79 -34.64 -18.66 -11.52
CA ALA A 79 -35.47 -19.66 -10.85
C ALA A 79 -36.84 -19.10 -10.43
N MET A 80 -36.88 -17.88 -9.87
CA MET A 80 -38.15 -17.23 -9.52
C MET A 80 -39.01 -16.95 -10.75
N MET A 81 -38.42 -16.50 -11.86
CA MET A 81 -39.14 -16.27 -13.12
C MET A 81 -39.70 -17.59 -13.69
N ALA A 82 -38.90 -18.66 -13.70
CA ALA A 82 -39.35 -19.97 -14.16
C ALA A 82 -40.49 -20.52 -13.29
N ALA A 83 -40.38 -20.37 -11.97
CA ALA A 83 -41.44 -20.76 -11.04
C ALA A 83 -42.74 -19.97 -11.28
N ALA A 84 -42.65 -18.65 -11.46
CA ALA A 84 -43.80 -17.81 -11.76
C ALA A 84 -44.50 -18.24 -13.06
N VAL A 85 -43.74 -18.51 -14.12
CA VAL A 85 -44.28 -19.02 -15.40
C VAL A 85 -44.94 -20.38 -15.22
N ALA A 86 -44.31 -21.31 -14.49
CA ALA A 86 -44.87 -22.63 -14.23
C ALA A 86 -46.20 -22.56 -13.49
N ILE A 87 -46.31 -21.67 -12.48
CA ILE A 87 -47.56 -21.43 -11.74
C ILE A 87 -48.66 -20.92 -12.66
N ILE A 88 -48.35 -19.93 -13.52
CA ILE A 88 -49.33 -19.36 -14.47
C ILE A 88 -49.85 -20.43 -15.43
N VAL A 89 -48.95 -21.25 -16.01
CA VAL A 89 -49.32 -22.33 -16.93
C VAL A 89 -50.16 -23.39 -16.24
N ALA A 90 -49.81 -23.76 -15.01
CA ALA A 90 -50.59 -24.72 -14.23
C ALA A 90 -52.01 -24.19 -13.96
N ALA A 91 -52.15 -22.92 -13.59
CA ALA A 91 -53.46 -22.30 -13.34
C ALA A 91 -54.35 -22.29 -14.60
N GLN A 92 -53.79 -22.03 -15.79
CA GLN A 92 -54.53 -22.06 -17.05
C GLN A 92 -55.03 -23.47 -17.42
N LYS A 93 -54.37 -24.54 -16.99
CA LYS A 93 -54.81 -25.92 -17.23
C LYS A 93 -55.88 -26.41 -16.26
N LEU A 94 -56.11 -25.68 -15.16
CA LEU A 94 -57.13 -26.02 -14.15
C LEU A 94 -58.51 -25.39 -14.41
N VAL A 95 -58.57 -24.36 -15.26
CA VAL A 95 -59.80 -23.67 -15.68
C VAL A 95 -60.23 -24.18 -17.05
#